data_AF-A0A653TT36-F1
#
_entry.id   AF-A0A653TT36-F1
#
_cell.length_a   1.000
_cell.length_b   1.000
_cell.length_c   1.000
_cell.angle_alpha   90.00
_cell.angle_beta   90.00
_cell.angle_gamma   90.00
#
_symmetry.space_group_name_H-M   'P 1'
#
loop_
_entity.id
_entity.type
_entity.pdbx_description
1 polymer ?
#
loop_
_entity_poly.entity_id
_entity_poly.type
_entity_poly.pdbx_seq_one_letter_code
_entity_poly.pdbx_strand_id
1 'polypeptide(L)'
;MTTTWNFLKGTYWYVPFKSLLAMQMSPTDGTITQMIDQTVWQITDYEGGYFWGNCAALLYEKDSTPTDAPSSFKIMGSITPQGKVLIAFMPINQLGAILETTGFGTLKEEGKTWAFEMQMASGTSNVVTHWAFMEETQSNDVSWHQLPGTNYSVPDFLAAAGF
;
A
#
# COMPACT_ATOMS: atom_id res chain seq x y z
N MET A 1 6.20 22.64 15.98
CA MET A 1 6.05 21.53 15.01
C MET A 1 4.96 20.62 15.53
N THR A 2 4.01 20.21 14.69
CA THR A 2 2.84 19.42 15.09
C THR A 2 3.23 17.94 15.28
N THR A 3 3.19 17.46 16.52
CA THR A 3 3.51 16.07 16.91
C THR A 3 2.37 15.08 16.64
N THR A 4 1.28 15.54 16.00
CA THR A 4 0.01 14.82 15.85
C THR A 4 0.15 13.42 15.25
N TRP A 5 1.08 13.22 14.31
CA TRP A 5 1.21 11.96 13.56
C TRP A 5 2.51 11.20 13.89
N ASN A 6 3.20 11.54 14.98
CA ASN A 6 4.45 10.86 15.37
C ASN A 6 4.29 9.35 15.56
N PHE A 7 3.07 8.88 15.85
CA PHE A 7 2.79 7.46 16.04
C PHE A 7 2.97 6.62 14.76
N LEU A 8 2.97 7.24 13.57
CA LEU A 8 3.17 6.52 12.31
C LEU A 8 4.54 5.82 12.26
N LYS A 9 5.54 6.32 12.98
CA LYS A 9 6.86 5.70 13.04
C LYS A 9 6.77 4.27 13.60
N GLY A 10 7.29 3.30 12.85
CA GLY A 10 7.39 1.91 13.26
C GLY A 10 6.08 1.12 13.11
N THR A 11 5.11 1.63 12.35
CA THR A 11 3.80 0.99 12.14
C THR A 11 3.76 0.20 10.85
N TYR A 12 2.85 -0.77 10.79
CA TYR A 12 2.59 -1.60 9.63
C TYR A 12 1.13 -1.50 9.23
N TRP A 13 0.88 -1.49 7.93
CA TRP A 13 -0.44 -1.27 7.38
C TRP A 13 -0.68 -2.26 6.25
N TYR A 14 -1.89 -2.78 6.15
CA TYR A 14 -2.24 -3.77 5.12
C TYR A 14 -3.60 -3.46 4.50
N VAL A 15 -3.79 -3.91 3.26
CA VAL A 15 -5.11 -3.91 2.62
C VAL A 15 -5.94 -5.06 3.19
N PRO A 16 -7.07 -4.81 3.89
CA PRO A 16 -7.97 -5.84 4.38
C PRO A 16 -8.82 -6.42 3.26
N PHE A 17 -9.42 -7.60 3.49
CA PHE A 17 -10.20 -8.35 2.48
C PHE A 17 -11.24 -7.48 1.74
N LYS A 18 -11.96 -6.63 2.48
CA LYS A 18 -13.01 -5.73 1.95
C LYS A 18 -12.50 -4.70 0.92
N SER A 19 -11.19 -4.49 0.86
CA SER A 19 -10.55 -3.46 0.06
C SER A 19 -9.52 -4.01 -0.92
N LEU A 20 -9.50 -5.33 -1.19
CA LEU A 20 -8.52 -5.94 -2.10
C LEU A 20 -8.78 -5.66 -3.59
N LEU A 21 -9.99 -5.27 -3.97
CA LEU A 21 -10.40 -5.15 -5.36
C LEU A 21 -9.85 -3.88 -6.00
N ALA A 22 -9.00 -4.06 -7.02
CA ALA A 22 -8.53 -3.00 -7.90
C ALA A 22 -9.08 -3.17 -9.33
N MET A 23 -9.02 -2.10 -10.13
CA MET A 23 -9.45 -2.10 -11.53
C MET A 23 -8.25 -1.76 -12.42
N GLN A 24 -7.96 -2.62 -13.39
CA GLN A 24 -6.97 -2.37 -14.42
C GLN A 24 -7.66 -2.05 -15.73
N MET A 25 -7.15 -1.06 -16.46
CA MET A 25 -7.57 -0.75 -17.83
C MET A 25 -6.38 -0.89 -18.79
N SER A 26 -6.61 -1.63 -19.87
CA SER A 26 -5.72 -1.67 -21.02
C SER A 26 -5.93 -0.43 -21.89
N PRO A 27 -4.88 0.35 -22.22
CA PRO A 27 -5.04 1.58 -23.01
C PRO A 27 -5.25 1.29 -24.50
N THR A 28 -5.00 0.06 -24.98
CA THR A 28 -5.04 -0.29 -26.40
C THR A 28 -6.45 -0.60 -26.87
N ASP A 29 -7.24 -1.27 -26.04
CA ASP A 29 -8.59 -1.75 -26.36
C ASP A 29 -9.65 -1.29 -25.35
N GLY A 30 -9.24 -0.65 -24.25
CA GLY A 30 -10.15 -0.18 -23.20
C GLY A 30 -10.72 -1.30 -22.32
N THR A 31 -10.19 -2.52 -22.42
CA THR A 31 -10.64 -3.66 -21.62
C THR A 31 -10.37 -3.38 -20.15
N ILE A 32 -11.39 -3.61 -19.30
CA ILE A 32 -11.30 -3.49 -17.86
C ILE A 32 -11.19 -4.89 -17.25
N THR A 33 -10.15 -5.10 -16.44
CA THR A 33 -9.91 -6.35 -15.71
C THR A 33 -9.99 -6.08 -14.21
N GLN A 34 -10.67 -6.97 -13.48
CA GLN A 34 -10.69 -6.92 -12.02
C GLN A 34 -9.42 -7.57 -11.49
N MET A 35 -8.72 -6.85 -10.62
CA MET A 35 -7.47 -7.29 -10.01
C MET A 35 -7.64 -7.45 -8.51
N ILE A 36 -6.83 -8.31 -7.90
CA ILE A 36 -6.56 -8.31 -6.47
C ILE A 36 -5.22 -7.61 -6.26
N ASP A 37 -5.21 -6.63 -5.37
CA ASP A 37 -4.02 -5.91 -4.94
C ASP A 37 -3.84 -6.09 -3.43
N GLN A 38 -3.00 -7.06 -3.06
CA GLN A 38 -2.54 -7.18 -1.69
C GLN A 38 -1.32 -6.29 -1.51
N THR A 39 -1.47 -5.26 -0.68
CA THR A 39 -0.40 -4.32 -0.36
C THR A 39 -0.13 -4.28 1.15
N VAL A 40 1.13 -4.14 1.51
CA VAL A 40 1.62 -3.91 2.88
C VAL A 40 2.59 -2.73 2.89
N TRP A 41 2.40 -1.81 3.83
CA TRP A 41 3.33 -0.73 4.12
C TRP A 41 4.00 -0.94 5.47
N GLN A 42 5.29 -0.68 5.53
CA GLN A 42 6.04 -0.51 6.78
C GLN A 42 6.52 0.93 6.82
N ILE A 43 5.96 1.74 7.73
CA ILE A 43 6.42 3.12 7.93
C ILE A 43 7.59 3.08 8.91
N THR A 44 8.80 3.32 8.39
CA THR A 44 10.03 3.21 9.18
C THR A 44 10.32 4.46 10.01
N ASP A 45 9.93 5.64 9.52
CA ASP A 45 10.12 6.89 10.25
C ASP A 45 9.10 7.97 9.85
N TYR A 46 9.02 9.00 10.70
CA TYR A 46 8.16 10.16 10.54
C TYR A 46 8.86 11.42 11.06
N GLU A 47 8.80 12.51 10.30
CA GLU A 47 9.27 13.82 10.74
C GLU A 47 8.46 14.95 10.10
N GLY A 48 7.96 15.89 10.92
CA GLY A 48 7.46 17.18 10.45
C GLY A 48 6.26 17.13 9.48
N GLY A 49 5.46 16.06 9.48
CA GLY A 49 4.36 15.86 8.53
C GLY A 49 4.75 15.02 7.32
N TYR A 50 5.96 14.46 7.30
CA TYR A 50 6.44 13.53 6.29
C TYR A 50 6.70 12.16 6.91
N PHE A 51 6.50 11.11 6.13
CA PHE A 51 6.81 9.73 6.53
C PHE A 51 7.39 8.96 5.36
N TRP A 52 8.15 7.91 5.66
CA TRP A 52 8.77 7.07 4.65
C TRP A 52 8.99 5.65 5.16
N GLY A 53 9.24 4.75 4.22
CA GLY A 53 9.52 3.36 4.53
C GLY A 53 9.43 2.44 3.33
N ASN A 54 8.90 1.24 3.56
CA ASN A 54 8.84 0.16 2.59
C ASN A 54 7.38 -0.12 2.19
N CYS A 55 7.19 -0.56 0.95
CA CYS A 55 5.92 -1.08 0.46
C CYS A 55 6.19 -2.35 -0.33
N ALA A 56 5.45 -3.40 -0.01
CA ALA A 56 5.36 -4.62 -0.78
C ALA A 56 3.95 -4.69 -1.39
N ALA A 57 3.85 -4.99 -2.68
CA ALA A 57 2.57 -5.09 -3.38
C ALA A 57 2.55 -6.30 -4.31
N LEU A 58 1.46 -7.08 -4.25
CA LEU A 58 1.21 -8.21 -5.12
C LEU A 58 -0.10 -7.97 -5.86
N LEU A 59 -0.01 -7.81 -7.18
CA LEU A 59 -1.13 -7.54 -8.07
C LEU A 59 -1.35 -8.75 -9.00
N TYR A 60 -2.56 -9.27 -9.05
CA TYR A 60 -2.93 -10.40 -9.92
C TYR A 60 -4.41 -10.37 -10.31
N GLU A 61 -4.82 -11.08 -11.35
CA GLU A 61 -6.22 -11.09 -11.79
C GLU A 61 -7.12 -11.76 -10.74
N LYS A 62 -8.28 -11.15 -10.47
CA LYS A 62 -9.31 -11.72 -9.59
C LYS A 62 -9.79 -13.03 -10.23
N ASP A 63 -9.71 -14.13 -9.47
CA ASP A 63 -9.98 -15.52 -9.90
C ASP A 63 -8.77 -16.28 -10.50
N SER A 64 -7.58 -15.68 -10.48
CA SER A 64 -6.31 -16.37 -10.76
C SER A 64 -5.56 -16.73 -9.47
N THR A 65 -4.56 -17.61 -9.59
CA THR A 65 -3.61 -17.89 -8.49
C THR A 65 -2.35 -17.07 -8.74
N PRO A 66 -1.90 -16.23 -7.78
CA PRO A 66 -0.67 -15.46 -7.96
C PRO A 66 0.53 -16.41 -7.99
N THR A 67 1.37 -16.28 -9.03
CA THR A 67 2.63 -17.04 -9.18
C THR A 67 3.87 -16.19 -8.87
N ASP A 68 3.72 -14.87 -8.88
CA ASP A 68 4.82 -13.93 -8.75
C ASP A 68 5.08 -13.57 -7.28
N ALA A 69 6.31 -13.17 -7.00
CA ALA A 69 6.67 -12.56 -5.72
C ALA A 69 6.14 -11.11 -5.66
N PRO A 70 5.88 -10.57 -4.46
CA PRO A 70 5.50 -9.17 -4.32
C PRO A 70 6.59 -8.21 -4.82
N SER A 71 6.16 -7.16 -5.50
CA SER A 71 7.01 -6.06 -5.94
C SER A 71 7.39 -5.15 -4.78
N SER A 72 8.60 -4.60 -4.84
CA SER A 72 9.20 -3.80 -3.77
C SER A 72 9.29 -2.31 -4.12
N PHE A 73 8.81 -1.46 -3.22
CA PHE A 73 8.83 -0.01 -3.37
C PHE A 73 9.36 0.67 -2.10
N LYS A 74 10.04 1.81 -2.29
CA LYS A 74 10.18 2.81 -1.22
C LYS A 74 9.01 3.76 -1.26
N ILE A 75 8.48 4.11 -0.09
CA ILE A 75 7.40 5.08 0.03
C ILE A 75 7.93 6.40 0.60
N MET A 76 7.43 7.50 0.05
CA MET A 76 7.57 8.83 0.64
C MET A 76 6.21 9.48 0.65
N GLY A 77 5.74 9.82 1.85
CA GLY A 77 4.43 10.42 2.06
C GLY A 77 4.50 11.73 2.81
N SER A 78 3.45 12.52 2.66
CA SER A 78 3.17 13.70 3.47
C SER A 78 1.74 13.63 3.99
N ILE A 79 1.55 14.17 5.19
CA ILE A 79 0.26 14.24 5.88
C ILE A 79 0.07 15.63 6.47
N THR A 80 -1.07 16.26 6.15
CA THR A 80 -1.41 17.57 6.73
C THR A 80 -1.91 17.41 8.17
N PRO A 81 -1.97 18.49 8.97
CA PRO A 81 -2.57 18.43 10.31
C PRO A 81 -4.04 17.98 10.32
N GLN A 82 -4.75 18.12 9.20
CA GLN A 82 -6.13 17.66 9.02
C GLN A 82 -6.23 16.21 8.53
N GLY A 83 -5.09 15.50 8.43
CA GLY A 83 -5.06 14.10 8.02
C GLY A 83 -5.15 13.88 6.51
N LYS A 84 -4.97 14.90 5.66
CA LYS A 84 -4.90 14.69 4.20
C LYS A 84 -3.54 14.12 3.83
N VAL A 85 -3.53 13.08 3.01
CA VAL A 85 -2.35 12.27 2.70
C VAL A 85 -2.04 12.31 1.21
N LEU A 86 -0.76 12.44 0.88
CA LEU A 86 -0.21 12.22 -0.46
C LEU A 86 0.99 11.28 -0.31
N ILE A 87 1.06 10.21 -1.11
CA ILE A 87 2.14 9.22 -1.10
C ILE A 87 2.65 9.00 -2.52
N ALA A 88 3.97 8.96 -2.67
CA ALA A 88 4.67 8.49 -3.85
C ALA A 88 5.32 7.12 -3.55
N PHE A 89 5.19 6.20 -4.50
CA PHE A 89 5.85 4.89 -4.43
C PHE A 89 6.87 4.78 -5.54
N MET A 90 8.10 4.43 -5.16
CA MET A 90 9.24 4.36 -6.05
C MET A 90 9.72 2.89 -6.10
N PRO A 91 9.67 2.23 -7.26
CA PRO A 91 10.16 0.87 -7.40
C PRO A 91 11.66 0.82 -7.08
N ILE A 92 12.09 -0.22 -6.40
CA ILE A 92 13.52 -0.44 -6.11
C ILE A 92 14.15 -1.09 -7.34
N ASN A 93 14.67 -0.26 -8.25
CA ASN A 93 15.34 -0.73 -9.46
C ASN A 93 16.62 0.07 -9.75
N GLN A 94 17.45 -0.45 -10.65
CA GLN A 94 18.73 0.17 -11.02
C GLN A 94 18.57 1.47 -11.83
N LEU A 95 17.37 1.73 -12.39
CA LEU A 95 17.08 2.89 -13.24
C LEU A 95 16.70 4.15 -12.43
N GLY A 96 16.51 4.03 -11.10
CA GLY A 96 16.23 5.13 -10.20
C GLY A 96 14.74 5.36 -9.94
N ALA A 97 14.40 6.52 -9.36
CA ALA A 97 13.04 6.86 -8.93
C ALA A 97 12.13 7.22 -10.13
N ILE A 98 11.61 6.21 -10.81
CA ILE A 98 10.45 6.37 -11.69
C ILE A 98 9.22 6.33 -10.79
N LEU A 99 8.46 7.42 -10.72
CA LEU A 99 7.19 7.43 -10.00
C LEU A 99 6.20 6.55 -10.74
N GLU A 100 6.09 5.28 -10.33
CA GLU A 100 5.14 4.34 -10.92
C GLU A 100 3.74 4.47 -10.32
N THR A 101 3.66 4.88 -9.05
CA THR A 101 2.39 4.99 -8.33
C THR A 101 2.35 6.25 -7.48
N THR A 102 1.21 6.92 -7.52
CA THR A 102 0.86 8.01 -6.58
C THR A 102 -0.48 7.69 -5.94
N GLY A 103 -0.58 7.95 -4.63
CA GLY A 103 -1.80 7.81 -3.87
C GLY A 103 -2.18 9.10 -3.15
N PHE A 104 -3.47 9.41 -3.11
CA PHE A 104 -4.03 10.51 -2.34
C PHE A 104 -5.17 10.01 -1.46
N GLY A 105 -5.33 10.60 -0.29
CA GLY A 105 -6.35 10.13 0.64
C GLY A 105 -6.36 10.84 1.97
N THR A 106 -6.87 10.15 2.99
CA THR A 106 -6.94 10.67 4.35
C THR A 106 -6.65 9.59 5.38
N LEU A 107 -5.93 9.96 6.45
CA LEU A 107 -5.82 9.15 7.65
C LEU A 107 -6.98 9.52 8.60
N LYS A 108 -7.77 8.52 8.97
CA LYS A 108 -8.96 8.68 9.83
C LYS A 108 -8.92 7.65 10.97
N GLU A 109 -9.50 8.03 12.10
CA GLU A 109 -9.77 7.11 13.21
C GLU A 109 -11.24 6.72 13.18
N GLU A 110 -11.52 5.43 12.99
CA GLU A 110 -12.87 4.86 13.05
C GLU A 110 -12.92 3.81 14.15
N GLY A 111 -13.79 4.00 15.15
CA GLY A 111 -14.00 2.98 16.19
C GLY A 111 -12.75 2.62 17.01
N LYS A 112 -11.80 3.56 17.16
CA LYS A 112 -10.46 3.41 17.80
C LYS A 112 -9.39 2.71 16.95
N THR A 113 -9.65 2.48 15.67
CA THR A 113 -8.67 1.95 14.73
C THR A 113 -8.33 3.03 13.72
N TRP A 114 -7.04 3.25 13.50
CA TRP A 114 -6.59 4.13 12.43
C TRP A 114 -6.67 3.40 11.09
N ALA A 115 -7.13 4.10 10.06
CA ALA A 115 -7.12 3.62 8.69
C ALA A 115 -6.72 4.75 7.73
N PHE A 116 -5.85 4.43 6.77
CA PHE A 116 -5.69 5.28 5.60
C PHE A 116 -6.77 4.92 4.58
N GLU A 117 -7.66 5.85 4.27
CA GLU A 117 -8.57 5.75 3.14
C GLU A 117 -7.90 6.39 1.92
N MET A 118 -7.53 5.58 0.92
CA MET A 118 -6.62 5.99 -0.15
C MET A 118 -7.19 5.64 -1.53
N GLN A 119 -6.89 6.50 -2.49
CA GLN A 119 -7.03 6.22 -3.93
C GLN A 119 -5.64 6.25 -4.55
N MET A 120 -5.29 5.18 -5.25
CA MET A 120 -3.99 4.96 -5.86
C MET A 120 -4.15 4.77 -7.36
N ALA A 121 -3.22 5.34 -8.12
CA ALA A 121 -3.11 5.10 -9.54
C ALA A 121 -1.67 4.66 -9.86
N SER A 122 -1.55 3.54 -10.55
CA SER A 122 -0.28 2.93 -10.95
C SER A 122 -0.30 2.63 -12.43
N GLY A 123 0.84 2.73 -13.11
CA GLY A 123 0.93 2.20 -14.47
C GLY A 123 2.03 2.79 -15.33
N THR A 124 2.67 1.92 -16.11
CA THR A 124 3.59 2.29 -17.19
C THR A 124 3.02 1.92 -18.56
N SER A 125 2.36 0.77 -18.65
CA SER A 125 1.65 0.27 -19.84
C SER A 125 0.13 0.26 -19.62
N ASN A 126 -0.35 -0.54 -18.67
CA ASN A 126 -1.74 -0.52 -18.21
C ASN A 126 -1.89 0.42 -17.02
N VAL A 127 -3.07 1.01 -16.87
CA VAL A 127 -3.40 1.83 -15.69
C VAL A 127 -4.19 0.98 -14.71
N VAL A 128 -3.73 0.91 -13.47
CA VAL A 128 -4.44 0.31 -12.34
C VAL A 128 -4.90 1.43 -11.44
N THR A 129 -6.19 1.44 -11.10
CA THR A 129 -6.73 2.27 -10.03
C THR A 129 -7.21 1.40 -8.90
N HIS A 130 -6.90 1.81 -7.68
CA HIS A 130 -7.25 1.08 -6.48
C HIS A 130 -7.77 2.06 -5.44
N TRP A 131 -8.98 1.80 -4.93
CA TRP A 131 -9.49 2.47 -3.74
C TRP A 131 -9.47 1.48 -2.59
N ALA A 132 -8.71 1.79 -1.55
CA ALA A 132 -8.53 0.89 -0.43
C ALA A 132 -8.47 1.63 0.90
N PHE A 133 -8.96 0.95 1.93
CA PHE A 133 -8.54 1.22 3.29
C PHE A 133 -7.25 0.46 3.56
N MET A 134 -6.28 1.10 4.20
CA MET A 134 -5.16 0.42 4.83
C MET A 134 -5.37 0.47 6.34
N GLU A 135 -5.47 -0.70 6.97
CA GLU A 135 -5.66 -0.82 8.41
C GLU A 135 -4.30 -1.09 9.08
N GLU A 136 -4.08 -0.53 10.28
CA GLU A 136 -2.89 -0.84 11.07
C GLU A 136 -2.93 -2.32 11.51
N THR A 137 -1.77 -2.98 11.52
CA THR A 137 -1.60 -4.36 12.01
C THR A 137 -0.33 -4.49 12.85
N GLN A 138 -0.41 -5.29 13.90
CA GLN A 138 0.66 -5.53 14.85
C GLN A 138 0.87 -7.03 15.08
N SER A 139 2.01 -7.40 15.67
CA SER A 139 2.42 -8.82 15.83
C SER A 139 1.46 -9.75 16.59
N ASN A 140 0.47 -9.19 17.28
CA ASN A 140 -0.57 -9.89 18.02
C ASN A 140 -1.90 -10.00 17.26
N ASP A 141 -2.01 -9.38 16.08
CA ASP A 141 -3.21 -9.38 15.25
C ASP A 141 -3.24 -10.58 14.30
N VAL A 142 -4.44 -11.05 13.96
CA VAL A 142 -4.61 -12.14 12.97
C VAL A 142 -4.06 -11.73 11.60
N SER A 143 -4.26 -10.47 11.21
CA SER A 143 -3.79 -9.91 9.93
C SER A 143 -2.26 -9.90 9.80
N TRP A 144 -1.53 -9.90 10.93
CA TRP A 144 -0.07 -9.98 10.92
C TRP A 144 0.42 -11.35 10.47
N HIS A 145 -0.30 -12.40 10.86
CA HIS A 145 0.07 -13.78 10.58
C HIS A 145 -0.47 -14.29 9.25
N GLN A 146 -1.55 -13.69 8.73
CA GLN A 146 -2.20 -14.13 7.50
C GLN A 146 -2.83 -12.94 6.78
N LEU A 147 -2.24 -12.55 5.65
CA LEU A 147 -2.81 -11.54 4.77
C LEU A 147 -4.03 -12.11 4.00
N PRO A 148 -5.04 -11.29 3.67
CA PRO A 148 -6.28 -11.78 3.06
C PRO A 148 -6.20 -12.07 1.56
N GLY A 149 -5.28 -11.44 0.82
CA GLY A 149 -5.09 -11.60 -0.62
C GLY A 149 -3.92 -12.50 -1.01
N THR A 150 -3.35 -13.24 -0.05
CA THR A 150 -2.22 -14.14 -0.29
C THR A 150 -2.03 -15.12 0.88
N ASN A 151 -1.09 -16.06 0.78
CA ASN A 151 -0.76 -17.01 1.85
C ASN A 151 0.39 -16.53 2.75
N TYR A 152 0.89 -15.32 2.56
CA TYR A 152 1.97 -14.75 3.38
C TYR A 152 1.46 -14.17 4.71
N SER A 153 2.34 -14.21 5.72
CA SER A 153 2.31 -13.30 6.86
C SER A 153 2.86 -11.92 6.47
N VAL A 154 2.65 -10.89 7.29
CA VAL A 154 3.22 -9.55 7.05
C VAL A 154 4.77 -9.59 6.94
N PRO A 155 5.51 -10.23 7.87
CA PRO A 155 6.96 -10.37 7.75
C PRO A 155 7.40 -11.14 6.49
N ASP A 156 6.75 -12.26 6.18
CA ASP A 156 7.14 -13.08 5.03
C ASP A 156 6.84 -12.36 3.71
N PHE A 157 5.77 -11.58 3.65
CA PHE A 157 5.42 -10.78 2.47
C PHE A 157 6.45 -9.67 2.20
N LEU A 158 6.88 -8.97 3.26
CA LEU A 158 7.96 -7.98 3.17
C LEU A 158 9.29 -8.62 2.79
N ALA A 159 9.64 -9.77 3.39
CA ALA A 159 10.86 -10.50 3.08
C ALA A 159 10.86 -11.04 1.64
N ALA A 160 9.72 -11.53 1.13
CA ALA A 160 9.57 -11.96 -0.25
C ALA A 160 9.74 -10.82 -1.26
N ALA A 161 9.44 -9.58 -0.86
CA ALA A 161 9.75 -8.36 -1.62
C ALA A 161 11.20 -7.87 -1.42
N GLY A 162 11.99 -8.51 -0.56
CA GLY A 162 13.40 -8.18 -0.33
C GLY A 162 13.67 -7.10 0.72
N PHE A 163 12.77 -6.91 1.70
CA PHE A 163 12.97 -6.04 2.86
C PHE A 163 13.43 -6.78 4.12
#